data_AF-A0A2D7K1A7-F1
#
_entry.id   AF-A0A2D7K1A7-F1
#
_cell.length_a   1.000
_cell.length_b   1.000
_cell.length_c   1.000
_cell.angle_alpha   90.00
_cell.angle_beta   90.00
_cell.angle_gamma   90.00
#
_symmetry.space_group_name_H-M   'P 1'
#
loop_
_entity.id
_entity.type
_entity.pdbx_description
1 polymer ?
#
loop_
_entity_poly.entity_id
_entity_poly.type
_entity_poly.pdbx_seq_one_letter_code
_entity_poly.pdbx_strand_id
1 'polypeptide(L)'
;MTEKMINQDQLAMENQSLKQLLQSDYDALGSNLARRGIDIDAVRNKVQSYGVAVPSWGVGTGGTRFARFPGPGEPRHVFDKMEDCAVIHQLSNATPRVSLHIPWDKIDDPVELKQRGDALGLGFDSMNSNTFQDHAGDAYSYKYGSLSHVSAETRQQAIDHNIGCIEFGKKLGSKALTVWIGDGSNFPGQVNFADQFQRYLDAMSVVYKALPTDWKIFSEHKIYEPAFYSTVVQDWG
;
A
#
# COMPACT_ATOMS: atom_id res chain seq x y z
N MET A 1 12.69 -6.31 22.32
CA MET A 1 11.33 -5.89 22.67
C MET A 1 10.90 -4.87 21.64
N THR A 2 9.65 -4.92 21.16
CA THR A 2 9.11 -3.89 20.25
C THR A 2 8.96 -2.57 20.99
N GLU A 3 9.39 -1.48 20.38
CA GLU A 3 9.23 -0.12 20.85
C GLU A 3 7.73 0.25 20.89
N LYS A 4 7.35 1.12 21.83
CA LYS A 4 5.97 1.58 22.01
C LYS A 4 5.93 3.09 21.84
N MET A 5 5.18 3.56 20.84
CA MET A 5 5.02 4.98 20.55
C MET A 5 4.11 5.66 21.56
N ILE A 6 3.06 4.96 22.02
CA ILE A 6 2.15 5.46 23.04
C ILE A 6 2.53 4.89 24.41
N ASN A 7 2.55 5.77 25.42
CA ASN A 7 2.83 5.43 26.81
C ASN A 7 1.88 4.31 27.30
N GLN A 8 2.45 3.23 27.84
CA GLN A 8 1.69 2.05 28.26
C GLN A 8 0.84 2.31 29.51
N ASP A 9 1.30 3.18 30.42
CA ASP A 9 0.55 3.52 31.63
C ASP A 9 -0.68 4.34 31.27
N GLN A 10 -0.55 5.30 30.33
CA GLN A 10 -1.71 6.03 29.81
C GLN A 10 -2.71 5.08 29.15
N LEU A 11 -2.24 4.18 28.28
CA LEU A 11 -3.10 3.20 27.62
C LEU A 11 -3.82 2.31 28.66
N ALA A 12 -3.12 1.86 29.70
CA ALA A 12 -3.70 1.05 30.76
C ALA A 12 -4.76 1.82 31.58
N MET A 13 -4.51 3.10 31.88
CA MET A 13 -5.48 3.97 32.56
C MET A 13 -6.75 4.16 31.74
N GLU A 14 -6.63 4.45 30.44
CA GLU A 14 -7.79 4.62 29.55
C GLU A 14 -8.57 3.30 29.38
N ASN A 15 -7.88 2.17 29.20
CA ASN A 15 -8.54 0.87 29.13
C ASN A 15 -9.28 0.55 30.43
N GLN A 16 -8.70 0.87 31.59
CA GLN A 16 -9.31 0.62 32.88
C GLN A 16 -10.54 1.50 33.12
N SER A 17 -10.53 2.76 32.64
CA SER A 17 -11.67 3.68 32.77
C SER A 17 -12.90 3.19 31.99
N LEU A 18 -12.70 2.50 30.86
CA LEU A 18 -13.77 1.99 29.99
C LEU A 18 -14.14 0.52 30.25
N LYS A 19 -13.34 -0.21 31.03
CA LYS A 19 -13.46 -1.67 31.20
C LYS A 19 -14.83 -2.14 31.65
N GLN A 20 -15.45 -1.45 32.61
CA GLN A 20 -16.76 -1.86 33.14
C GLN A 20 -17.88 -1.72 32.10
N LEU A 21 -17.85 -0.64 31.31
CA LEU A 21 -18.82 -0.42 30.23
C LEU A 21 -18.64 -1.48 29.13
N LEU A 22 -17.40 -1.70 28.68
CA LEU A 22 -17.09 -2.73 27.70
C LEU A 22 -17.54 -4.13 28.15
N GLN A 23 -17.31 -4.49 29.41
CA GLN A 23 -17.71 -5.79 29.94
C GLN A 23 -19.23 -5.97 29.87
N SER A 24 -20.00 -4.96 30.30
CA SER A 24 -21.46 -4.98 30.23
C SER A 24 -21.96 -5.18 28.79
N ASP A 25 -21.41 -4.43 27.84
CA ASP A 25 -21.82 -4.52 26.43
C ASP A 25 -21.42 -5.85 25.80
N TYR A 26 -20.22 -6.34 26.10
CA TYR A 26 -19.70 -7.61 25.58
C TYR A 26 -20.50 -8.80 26.10
N ASP A 27 -20.89 -8.81 27.38
CA ASP A 27 -21.72 -9.86 27.99
C ASP A 27 -23.15 -9.85 27.41
N ALA A 28 -23.71 -8.66 27.18
CA ALA A 28 -25.01 -8.51 26.55
C ALA A 28 -25.00 -9.04 25.09
N LEU A 29 -23.96 -8.72 24.33
CA LEU A 29 -23.75 -9.25 22.99
C LEU A 29 -23.53 -10.77 23.01
N GLY A 30 -22.72 -11.28 23.94
CA GLY A 30 -22.46 -12.71 24.11
C GLY A 30 -23.75 -13.48 24.36
N SER A 31 -24.60 -12.97 25.26
CA SER A 31 -25.93 -13.54 25.52
C SER A 31 -26.84 -13.50 24.30
N ASN A 32 -26.80 -12.43 23.48
CA ASN A 32 -27.54 -12.34 22.23
C ASN A 32 -27.08 -13.37 21.19
N LEU A 33 -25.77 -13.50 21.00
CA LEU A 33 -25.16 -14.42 20.05
C LEU A 33 -25.38 -15.89 20.46
N ALA A 34 -25.29 -16.19 21.76
CA ALA A 34 -25.55 -17.53 22.28
C ALA A 34 -26.99 -18.00 21.96
N ARG A 35 -28.00 -17.12 22.09
CA ARG A 35 -29.39 -17.43 21.68
C ARG A 35 -29.54 -17.73 20.19
N ARG A 36 -28.56 -17.31 19.37
CA ARG A 36 -28.49 -17.53 17.92
C ARG A 36 -27.54 -18.68 17.56
N GLY A 37 -27.00 -19.40 18.54
CA GLY A 37 -26.05 -20.50 18.33
C GLY A 37 -24.66 -20.05 17.89
N ILE A 38 -24.26 -18.81 18.19
CA ILE A 38 -22.96 -18.25 17.82
C ILE A 38 -22.10 -18.07 19.07
N ASP A 39 -20.91 -18.64 19.07
CA ASP A 39 -19.89 -18.43 20.11
C ASP A 39 -19.17 -17.10 19.91
N ILE A 40 -19.29 -16.19 20.88
CA ILE A 40 -18.65 -14.87 20.85
C ILE A 40 -17.12 -14.96 20.94
N ASP A 41 -16.57 -15.95 21.63
CA ASP A 41 -15.12 -16.13 21.74
C ASP A 41 -14.53 -16.55 20.40
N ALA A 42 -15.20 -17.46 19.66
CA ALA A 42 -14.82 -17.81 18.30
C ALA A 42 -14.84 -16.61 17.34
N VAL A 43 -15.83 -15.71 17.48
CA VAL A 43 -15.88 -14.47 16.68
C VAL A 43 -14.73 -13.54 17.07
N ARG A 44 -14.50 -13.30 18.37
CA ARG A 44 -13.40 -12.46 18.86
C ARG A 44 -12.05 -12.96 18.34
N ASN A 45 -11.80 -14.26 18.41
CA ASN A 45 -10.53 -14.83 17.98
C ASN A 45 -10.29 -14.60 16.47
N LYS A 46 -11.33 -14.71 15.64
CA LYS A 46 -11.24 -14.36 14.21
C LYS A 46 -10.91 -12.88 14.01
N VAL A 47 -11.62 -12.00 14.71
CA VAL A 47 -11.39 -10.55 14.65
C VAL A 47 -9.98 -10.19 15.12
N GLN A 48 -9.48 -10.79 16.20
CA GLN A 48 -8.13 -10.57 16.71
C GLN A 48 -7.04 -11.05 15.74
N SER A 49 -7.31 -12.07 14.93
CA SER A 49 -6.37 -12.57 13.92
C SER A 49 -6.41 -11.80 12.60
N TYR A 50 -7.39 -10.91 12.42
CA TYR A 50 -7.54 -10.13 11.19
C TYR A 50 -6.52 -8.99 11.14
N GLY A 51 -5.86 -8.84 10.00
CA GLY A 51 -4.92 -7.76 9.75
C GLY A 51 -5.18 -7.10 8.40
N VAL A 52 -5.06 -5.78 8.36
CA VAL A 52 -5.12 -4.96 7.15
C VAL A 52 -3.88 -4.07 7.07
N ALA A 53 -3.20 -4.03 5.92
CA ALA A 53 -2.01 -3.23 5.77
C ALA A 53 -2.35 -1.73 5.77
N VAL A 54 -1.52 -0.91 6.42
CA VAL A 54 -1.63 0.56 6.36
C VAL A 54 -0.79 1.09 5.20
N PRO A 55 -1.32 2.00 4.37
CA PRO A 55 -0.53 2.65 3.34
C PRO A 55 0.40 3.71 3.94
N SER A 56 1.69 3.66 3.62
CA SER A 56 2.66 4.69 4.04
C SER A 56 2.26 6.10 3.55
N TRP A 57 1.61 6.20 2.40
CA TRP A 57 1.14 7.46 1.83
C TRP A 57 -0.14 8.00 2.49
N GLY A 58 -0.77 7.23 3.38
CA GLY A 58 -1.99 7.63 4.08
C GLY A 58 -1.78 8.30 5.44
N VAL A 59 -0.57 8.22 6.01
CA VAL A 59 -0.28 8.83 7.33
C VAL A 59 0.11 10.30 7.27
N GLY A 60 0.53 10.79 6.10
CA GLY A 60 0.67 12.23 5.84
C GLY A 60 -0.64 12.83 5.32
N THR A 61 -0.84 14.13 5.51
CA THR A 61 -2.04 14.78 5.00
C THR A 61 -2.09 14.71 3.47
N GLY A 62 -3.17 14.13 2.95
CA GLY A 62 -3.43 14.04 1.52
C GLY A 62 -3.76 15.41 0.89
N GLY A 63 -4.12 15.38 -0.39
CA GLY A 63 -4.50 16.60 -1.11
C GLY A 63 -5.31 16.27 -2.35
N THR A 64 -5.76 17.32 -3.02
CA THR A 64 -6.42 17.22 -4.32
C THR A 64 -5.63 18.01 -5.35
N ARG A 65 -6.03 17.94 -6.63
CA ARG A 65 -5.49 18.82 -7.67
C ARG A 65 -5.67 20.32 -7.40
N PHE A 66 -6.52 20.71 -6.46
CA PHE A 66 -6.80 22.11 -6.13
C PHE A 66 -5.92 22.63 -5.00
N ALA A 67 -5.74 21.86 -3.94
CA ALA A 67 -5.00 22.30 -2.76
C ALA A 67 -4.59 21.12 -1.87
N ARG A 68 -3.57 21.39 -1.04
CA ARG A 68 -3.12 20.57 0.08
C ARG A 68 -2.92 21.48 1.30
N PHE A 69 -3.47 21.09 2.44
CA PHE A 69 -3.43 21.87 3.69
C PHE A 69 -2.79 21.01 4.80
N PRO A 70 -1.45 20.96 4.89
CA PRO A 70 -0.76 20.12 5.87
C PRO A 70 -1.12 20.51 7.30
N GLY A 71 -1.27 19.51 8.16
CA GLY A 71 -1.42 19.71 9.60
C GLY A 71 -0.09 20.00 10.29
N PRO A 72 -0.11 20.24 11.61
CA PRO A 72 1.12 20.19 12.41
C PRO A 72 1.64 18.74 12.49
N GLY A 73 2.97 18.57 12.54
CA GLY A 73 3.59 17.25 12.77
C GLY A 73 3.60 16.31 11.57
N GLU A 74 3.57 16.82 10.33
CA GLU A 74 3.61 15.98 9.13
C GLU A 74 4.86 15.10 9.06
N PRO A 75 4.72 13.80 8.71
CA PRO A 75 5.86 12.93 8.51
C PRO A 75 6.64 13.33 7.26
N ARG A 76 7.97 13.47 7.41
CA ARG A 76 8.83 14.04 6.35
C ARG A 76 9.45 12.99 5.45
N HIS A 77 9.63 11.78 5.96
CA HIS A 77 10.24 10.65 5.25
C HIS A 77 9.67 9.31 5.75
N VAL A 78 10.07 8.20 5.12
CA VAL A 78 9.57 6.86 5.44
C VAL A 78 9.69 6.50 6.92
N PHE A 79 10.77 6.88 7.62
CA PHE A 79 10.90 6.55 9.05
C PHE A 79 9.87 7.27 9.96
N ASP A 80 9.62 8.58 9.77
CA ASP A 80 8.52 9.29 10.43
C ASP A 80 7.17 8.59 10.15
N LYS A 81 6.92 8.21 8.87
CA LYS A 81 5.70 7.48 8.49
C LYS A 81 5.57 6.13 9.20
N MET A 82 6.67 5.41 9.39
CA MET A 82 6.68 4.11 10.08
C MET A 82 6.34 4.27 11.57
N GLU A 83 6.81 5.34 12.21
CA GLU A 83 6.47 5.67 13.61
C GLU A 83 4.97 5.96 13.74
N ASP A 84 4.40 6.75 12.83
CA ASP A 84 2.96 7.02 12.80
C ASP A 84 2.15 5.74 12.55
N CYS A 85 2.59 4.87 11.64
CA CYS A 85 1.98 3.55 11.42
C CYS A 85 2.04 2.67 12.68
N ALA A 86 3.10 2.78 13.48
CA ALA A 86 3.27 2.01 14.70
C ALA A 86 2.27 2.44 15.77
N VAL A 87 1.90 3.72 15.84
CA VAL A 87 0.80 4.20 16.69
C VAL A 87 -0.52 3.55 16.29
N ILE A 88 -0.84 3.54 14.99
CA ILE A 88 -2.07 2.92 14.47
C ILE A 88 -2.13 1.44 14.85
N HIS A 89 -1.02 0.70 14.64
CA HIS A 89 -0.99 -0.71 14.99
C HIS A 89 -1.05 -0.93 16.50
N GLN A 90 -0.33 -0.14 17.31
CA GLN A 90 -0.34 -0.26 18.75
C GLN A 90 -1.74 -0.10 19.35
N LEU A 91 -2.54 0.84 18.84
CA LEU A 91 -3.88 1.13 19.37
C LEU A 91 -4.95 0.19 18.79
N SER A 92 -4.86 -0.17 17.51
CA SER A 92 -5.87 -1.02 16.85
C SER A 92 -5.59 -2.51 16.95
N ASN A 93 -4.31 -2.89 17.08
CA ASN A 93 -3.79 -4.24 16.91
C ASN A 93 -4.18 -4.91 15.57
N ALA A 94 -4.62 -4.13 14.58
CA ALA A 94 -5.21 -4.63 13.33
C ALA A 94 -4.35 -4.34 12.09
N THR A 95 -3.25 -3.60 12.23
CA THR A 95 -2.43 -3.15 11.11
C THR A 95 -0.95 -3.56 11.21
N PRO A 96 -0.65 -4.88 11.26
CA PRO A 96 0.70 -5.36 11.54
C PRO A 96 1.69 -5.17 10.38
N ARG A 97 1.25 -4.62 9.23
CA ARG A 97 2.08 -4.42 8.04
C ARG A 97 1.85 -3.06 7.41
N VAL A 98 2.88 -2.54 6.76
CA VAL A 98 2.85 -1.29 6.00
C VAL A 98 3.04 -1.59 4.50
N SER A 99 2.19 -1.01 3.66
CA SER A 99 2.37 -1.01 2.20
C SER A 99 3.22 0.20 1.81
N LEU A 100 4.34 -0.06 1.12
CA LEU A 100 5.27 0.99 0.69
C LEU A 100 5.07 1.36 -0.77
N HIS A 101 5.43 2.60 -1.11
CA HIS A 101 5.34 3.12 -2.47
C HIS A 101 6.69 3.64 -2.97
N ILE A 102 7.18 3.10 -4.08
CA ILE A 102 8.51 3.44 -4.60
C ILE A 102 8.36 4.34 -5.84
N PRO A 103 9.05 5.49 -5.90
CA PRO A 103 10.19 5.87 -5.07
C PRO A 103 9.88 6.79 -3.86
N TRP A 104 8.62 7.07 -3.52
CA TRP A 104 8.29 7.96 -2.39
C TRP A 104 8.89 7.53 -1.05
N ASP A 105 8.99 6.21 -0.82
CA ASP A 105 9.55 5.61 0.39
C ASP A 105 10.92 4.95 0.14
N LYS A 106 11.55 5.21 -1.02
CA LYS A 106 12.85 4.64 -1.34
C LYS A 106 13.92 5.27 -0.45
N ILE A 107 14.78 4.41 0.09
CA ILE A 107 16.01 4.77 0.77
C ILE A 107 17.18 3.94 0.20
N ASP A 108 18.40 4.35 0.49
CA ASP A 108 19.59 3.70 -0.05
C ASP A 108 19.81 2.30 0.54
N ASP A 109 19.56 2.12 1.84
CA ASP A 109 19.68 0.83 2.53
C ASP A 109 18.33 0.28 3.01
N PRO A 110 17.71 -0.66 2.27
CA PRO A 110 16.46 -1.29 2.69
C PRO A 110 16.58 -2.09 3.98
N VAL A 111 17.79 -2.52 4.37
CA VAL A 111 18.01 -3.28 5.61
C VAL A 111 17.73 -2.40 6.83
N GLU A 112 18.07 -1.11 6.78
CA GLU A 112 17.76 -0.15 7.83
C GLU A 112 16.24 -0.02 8.02
N LEU A 113 15.48 0.12 6.93
CA LEU A 113 14.02 0.17 7.00
C LEU A 113 13.43 -1.12 7.54
N LYS A 114 13.99 -2.29 7.17
CA LYS A 114 13.57 -3.55 7.76
C LYS A 114 13.79 -3.57 9.27
N GLN A 115 14.97 -3.15 9.74
CA GLN A 115 15.28 -3.11 11.17
C GLN A 115 14.37 -2.15 11.93
N ARG A 116 14.02 -0.99 11.34
CA ARG A 116 13.05 -0.08 11.93
C ARG A 116 11.66 -0.72 12.04
N GLY A 117 11.21 -1.41 10.99
CA GLY A 117 9.96 -2.18 11.02
C GLY A 117 9.96 -3.21 12.14
N ASP A 118 11.01 -4.04 12.24
CA ASP A 118 11.15 -5.06 13.29
C ASP A 118 11.14 -4.43 14.70
N ALA A 119 11.81 -3.28 14.89
CA ALA A 119 11.83 -2.55 16.15
C ALA A 119 10.45 -2.01 16.55
N LEU A 120 9.65 -1.56 15.57
CA LEU A 120 8.29 -1.04 15.77
C LEU A 120 7.23 -2.16 15.82
N GLY A 121 7.59 -3.40 15.52
CA GLY A 121 6.66 -4.52 15.43
C GLY A 121 5.80 -4.49 14.16
N LEU A 122 6.32 -3.91 13.07
CA LEU A 122 5.65 -3.81 11.78
C LEU A 122 6.39 -4.63 10.70
N GLY A 123 5.63 -5.39 9.92
CA GLY A 123 6.11 -5.98 8.68
C GLY A 123 5.82 -5.11 7.45
N PHE A 124 6.17 -5.63 6.27
CA PHE A 124 5.91 -4.98 5.00
C PHE A 124 4.96 -5.83 4.17
N ASP A 125 3.92 -5.19 3.63
CA ASP A 125 2.96 -5.84 2.73
C ASP A 125 3.44 -5.71 1.27
N SER A 126 2.53 -5.73 0.29
CA SER A 126 2.86 -5.54 -1.11
C SER A 126 3.63 -4.24 -1.38
N MET A 127 4.60 -4.32 -2.30
CA MET A 127 5.27 -3.15 -2.84
C MET A 127 4.37 -2.47 -3.87
N ASN A 128 4.43 -1.14 -3.97
CA ASN A 128 3.66 -0.36 -4.96
C ASN A 128 4.62 0.42 -5.85
N SER A 129 4.55 0.19 -7.16
CA SER A 129 5.39 0.88 -8.16
C SER A 129 4.78 2.20 -8.60
N ASN A 130 5.55 3.28 -8.64
CA ASN A 130 5.13 4.55 -9.23
C ASN A 130 5.71 4.76 -10.64
N THR A 131 4.87 4.57 -11.66
CA THR A 131 5.17 4.95 -13.06
C THR A 131 4.06 5.85 -13.64
N PHE A 132 3.32 6.53 -12.78
CA PHE A 132 2.28 7.50 -13.13
C PHE A 132 2.73 8.95 -12.87
N GLN A 133 3.98 9.12 -12.45
CA GLN A 133 4.64 10.38 -12.13
C GLN A 133 6.11 10.28 -12.56
N ASP A 134 6.66 11.37 -13.12
CA ASP A 134 8.09 11.49 -13.39
C ASP A 134 8.88 11.77 -12.10
N HIS A 135 10.06 11.16 -11.97
CA HIS A 135 10.95 11.35 -10.84
C HIS A 135 12.26 12.02 -11.26
N ALA A 136 12.95 12.62 -10.29
CA ALA A 136 14.28 13.18 -10.55
C ALA A 136 15.25 12.08 -11.00
N GLY A 137 15.85 12.26 -12.18
CA GLY A 137 16.80 11.31 -12.78
C GLY A 137 16.19 10.36 -13.81
N ASP A 138 14.87 10.37 -14.02
CA ASP A 138 14.25 9.61 -15.11
C ASP A 138 14.74 10.14 -16.47
N ALA A 139 15.10 9.23 -17.38
CA ALA A 139 15.52 9.58 -18.73
C ALA A 139 14.32 9.85 -19.65
N TYR A 140 13.20 9.19 -19.39
CA TYR A 140 11.98 9.26 -20.19
C TYR A 140 10.78 9.61 -19.29
N SER A 141 9.97 10.57 -19.73
CA SER A 141 8.72 10.95 -19.05
C SER A 141 7.62 9.91 -19.28
N TYR A 142 6.77 9.72 -18.27
CA TYR A 142 5.56 8.88 -18.29
C TYR A 142 4.29 9.65 -18.71
N LYS A 143 4.43 10.90 -19.20
CA LYS A 143 3.30 11.76 -19.58
C LYS A 143 2.27 11.09 -20.51
N TYR A 144 2.71 10.24 -21.42
CA TYR A 144 1.84 9.53 -22.39
C TYR A 144 1.72 8.04 -22.11
N GLY A 145 2.00 7.62 -20.87
CA GLY A 145 2.00 6.24 -20.43
C GLY A 145 3.38 5.73 -20.04
N SER A 146 3.40 4.54 -19.47
CA SER A 146 4.55 3.86 -18.88
C SER A 146 4.72 2.48 -19.52
N LEU A 147 4.16 1.44 -18.91
CA LEU A 147 4.20 0.06 -19.39
C LEU A 147 3.48 -0.13 -20.73
N SER A 148 2.53 0.75 -21.09
CA SER A 148 1.84 0.72 -22.38
C SER A 148 2.34 1.77 -23.38
N HIS A 149 3.38 2.53 -23.03
CA HIS A 149 3.90 3.63 -23.83
C HIS A 149 4.36 3.17 -25.22
N VAL A 150 4.26 4.03 -26.25
CA VAL A 150 4.64 3.68 -27.63
C VAL A 150 6.15 3.49 -27.81
N SER A 151 6.97 4.32 -27.17
CA SER A 151 8.43 4.16 -27.15
C SER A 151 8.83 2.95 -26.31
N ALA A 152 9.72 2.14 -26.85
CA ALA A 152 10.24 0.95 -26.19
C ALA A 152 11.14 1.29 -25.01
N GLU A 153 11.86 2.40 -25.10
CA GLU A 153 12.76 2.91 -24.07
C GLU A 153 12.00 3.35 -22.82
N THR A 154 10.88 4.07 -22.98
CA THR A 154 9.99 4.40 -21.85
C THR A 154 9.41 3.14 -21.19
N ARG A 155 9.00 2.14 -21.98
CA ARG A 155 8.51 0.86 -21.44
C ARG A 155 9.61 0.14 -20.68
N GLN A 156 10.83 0.09 -21.21
CA GLN A 156 11.96 -0.55 -20.54
C GLN A 156 12.27 0.14 -19.22
N GLN A 157 12.27 1.48 -19.16
CA GLN A 157 12.45 2.21 -17.91
C GLN A 157 11.36 1.86 -16.86
N ALA A 158 10.09 1.76 -17.28
CA ALA A 158 8.99 1.36 -16.40
C ALA A 158 9.12 -0.10 -15.91
N ILE A 159 9.57 -1.02 -16.78
CA ILE A 159 9.86 -2.41 -16.43
C ILE A 159 10.99 -2.48 -15.41
N ASP A 160 12.09 -1.78 -15.67
CA ASP A 160 13.27 -1.75 -14.79
C ASP A 160 12.91 -1.18 -13.40
N HIS A 161 12.05 -0.16 -13.35
CA HIS A 161 11.53 0.37 -12.10
C HIS A 161 10.71 -0.65 -11.31
N ASN A 162 9.83 -1.39 -11.97
CA ASN A 162 9.03 -2.45 -11.34
C ASN A 162 9.93 -3.59 -10.80
N ILE A 163 10.94 -4.00 -11.57
CA ILE A 163 11.94 -4.99 -11.12
C ILE A 163 12.73 -4.44 -9.92
N GLY A 164 13.09 -3.15 -9.94
CA GLY A 164 13.70 -2.48 -8.80
C GLY A 164 12.84 -2.51 -7.54
N CYS A 165 11.51 -2.37 -7.68
CA CYS A 165 10.57 -2.52 -6.57
C CYS A 165 10.56 -3.94 -6.00
N ILE A 166 10.63 -4.97 -6.85
CA ILE A 166 10.74 -6.38 -6.44
C ILE A 166 12.03 -6.58 -5.64
N GLU A 167 13.17 -6.12 -6.15
CA GLU A 167 14.47 -6.25 -5.48
C GLU A 167 14.52 -5.51 -4.14
N PHE A 168 13.89 -4.33 -4.05
CA PHE A 168 13.74 -3.59 -2.80
C PHE A 168 12.86 -4.36 -1.80
N GLY A 169 11.69 -4.82 -2.23
CA GLY A 169 10.75 -5.55 -1.39
C GLY A 169 11.28 -6.90 -0.89
N LYS A 170 12.12 -7.59 -1.69
CA LYS A 170 12.80 -8.83 -1.27
C LYS A 170 13.64 -8.61 -0.01
N LYS A 171 14.35 -7.47 0.07
CA LYS A 171 15.18 -7.13 1.24
C LYS A 171 14.35 -6.81 2.48
N LEU A 172 13.11 -6.38 2.31
CA LEU A 172 12.16 -6.07 3.39
C LEU A 172 11.33 -7.29 3.84
N GLY A 173 11.30 -8.36 3.04
CA GLY A 173 10.46 -9.53 3.28
C GLY A 173 9.04 -9.42 2.70
N SER A 174 8.79 -8.44 1.82
CA SER A 174 7.56 -8.40 1.03
C SER A 174 7.43 -9.64 0.13
N LYS A 175 6.19 -9.93 -0.28
CA LYS A 175 5.82 -11.11 -1.09
C LYS A 175 4.90 -10.77 -2.26
N ALA A 176 4.76 -9.49 -2.60
CA ALA A 176 3.94 -9.11 -3.72
C ALA A 176 4.35 -7.74 -4.31
N LEU A 177 4.01 -7.56 -5.58
CA LEU A 177 4.06 -6.29 -6.27
C LEU A 177 2.64 -5.91 -6.74
N THR A 178 2.17 -4.73 -6.34
CA THR A 178 0.97 -4.10 -6.86
C THR A 178 1.36 -3.07 -7.92
N VAL A 179 0.77 -3.20 -9.10
CA VAL A 179 1.01 -2.36 -10.27
C VAL A 179 -0.28 -1.63 -10.60
N TRP A 180 -0.34 -0.37 -10.20
CA TRP A 180 -1.28 0.62 -10.70
C TRP A 180 -0.54 1.61 -11.60
N ILE A 181 -1.10 1.91 -12.77
CA ILE A 181 -0.55 2.88 -13.72
C ILE A 181 -1.63 3.83 -14.20
N GLY A 182 -1.22 5.03 -14.59
CA GLY A 182 -2.11 6.05 -15.14
C GLY A 182 -2.31 5.96 -16.66
N ASP A 183 -1.84 4.88 -17.28
CA ASP A 183 -1.80 4.71 -18.72
C ASP A 183 -3.19 4.72 -19.35
N GLY A 184 -3.35 5.55 -20.37
CA GLY A 184 -4.61 5.71 -21.07
C GLY A 184 -4.58 6.84 -22.08
N SER A 185 -5.74 7.43 -22.35
CA SER A 185 -5.89 8.56 -23.25
C SER A 185 -6.93 9.54 -22.77
N ASN A 186 -6.84 10.78 -23.25
CA ASN A 186 -7.77 11.86 -22.92
C ASN A 186 -8.64 12.27 -24.11
N PHE A 187 -8.40 11.71 -25.30
CA PHE A 187 -9.16 12.02 -26.52
C PHE A 187 -9.42 10.77 -27.37
N PRO A 188 -10.59 10.70 -28.04
CA PRO A 188 -10.83 9.72 -29.10
C PRO A 188 -9.74 9.75 -30.17
N GLY A 189 -9.22 8.58 -30.52
CA GLY A 189 -8.18 8.41 -31.56
C GLY A 189 -6.75 8.71 -31.12
N GLN A 190 -6.52 9.16 -29.89
CA GLN A 190 -5.15 9.38 -29.37
C GLN A 190 -4.35 8.08 -29.28
N VAL A 191 -5.02 6.97 -28.98
CA VAL A 191 -4.43 5.63 -28.84
C VAL A 191 -5.26 4.61 -29.60
N ASN A 192 -4.61 3.55 -30.08
CA ASN A 192 -5.27 2.31 -30.43
C ASN A 192 -5.36 1.44 -29.17
N PHE A 193 -6.58 1.08 -28.75
CA PHE A 193 -6.81 0.32 -27.51
C PHE A 193 -6.13 -1.05 -27.52
N ALA A 194 -6.25 -1.80 -28.62
CA ALA A 194 -5.68 -3.13 -28.74
C ALA A 194 -4.14 -3.08 -28.72
N ASP A 195 -3.54 -2.17 -29.48
CA ASP A 195 -2.08 -2.04 -29.51
C ASP A 195 -1.54 -1.56 -28.16
N GLN A 196 -2.26 -0.66 -27.47
CA GLN A 196 -1.88 -0.17 -26.16
C GLN A 196 -1.94 -1.27 -25.10
N PHE A 197 -3.00 -2.08 -25.11
CA PHE A 197 -3.12 -3.22 -24.21
C PHE A 197 -2.08 -4.30 -24.50
N GLN A 198 -1.78 -4.58 -25.78
CA GLN A 198 -0.72 -5.54 -26.13
C GLN A 198 0.65 -5.10 -25.58
N ARG A 199 1.00 -3.82 -25.70
CA ARG A 199 2.24 -3.28 -25.11
C ARG A 199 2.28 -3.45 -23.60
N TYR A 200 1.16 -3.20 -22.92
CA TYR A 200 1.03 -3.43 -21.48
C TYR A 200 1.25 -4.91 -21.12
N LEU A 201 0.60 -5.84 -21.83
CA LEU A 201 0.77 -7.28 -21.62
C LEU A 201 2.22 -7.72 -21.84
N ASP A 202 2.87 -7.22 -22.90
CA ASP A 202 4.27 -7.53 -23.19
C ASP A 202 5.20 -7.04 -22.08
N ALA A 203 4.99 -5.80 -21.60
CA ALA A 203 5.78 -5.23 -20.51
C ALA A 203 5.55 -5.98 -19.18
N MET A 204 4.29 -6.25 -18.83
CA MET A 204 3.94 -7.00 -17.62
C MET A 204 4.43 -8.44 -17.66
N SER A 205 4.52 -9.07 -18.83
CA SER A 205 5.13 -10.40 -19.00
C SER A 205 6.61 -10.40 -18.62
N VAL A 206 7.35 -9.33 -18.92
CA VAL A 206 8.74 -9.18 -18.49
C VAL A 206 8.84 -9.01 -16.98
N VAL A 207 8.01 -8.15 -16.38
CA VAL A 207 7.96 -7.96 -14.92
C VAL A 207 7.58 -9.27 -14.21
N TYR A 208 6.60 -10.01 -14.74
CA TYR A 208 6.16 -11.29 -14.20
C TYR A 208 7.30 -12.32 -14.14
N LYS A 209 8.13 -12.39 -15.19
CA LYS A 209 9.29 -13.31 -15.24
C LYS A 209 10.36 -13.00 -14.18
N ALA A 210 10.39 -11.78 -13.65
CA ALA A 210 11.32 -11.38 -12.60
C ALA A 210 10.80 -11.67 -11.17
N LEU A 211 9.53 -12.07 -11.01
CA LEU A 211 8.97 -12.37 -9.70
C LEU A 211 9.65 -13.59 -9.06
N PRO A 212 9.98 -13.54 -7.76
CA PRO A 212 10.30 -14.73 -6.99
C PRO A 212 9.16 -15.76 -7.03
N THR A 213 9.50 -17.04 -6.85
CA THR A 213 8.52 -18.14 -6.93
C THR A 213 7.40 -18.08 -5.87
N ASP A 214 7.65 -17.40 -4.76
CA ASP A 214 6.71 -17.22 -3.66
C ASP A 214 6.04 -15.83 -3.67
N TRP A 215 6.18 -15.09 -4.77
CA TRP A 215 5.56 -13.77 -4.93
C TRP A 215 4.27 -13.82 -5.73
N LYS A 216 3.43 -12.82 -5.48
CA LYS A 216 2.28 -12.49 -6.32
C LYS A 216 2.49 -11.17 -7.06
N ILE A 217 1.75 -10.98 -8.14
CA ILE A 217 1.58 -9.69 -8.80
C ILE A 217 0.10 -9.34 -8.84
N PHE A 218 -0.22 -8.08 -8.57
CA PHE A 218 -1.56 -7.55 -8.57
C PHE A 218 -1.63 -6.40 -9.58
N SER A 219 -2.43 -6.55 -10.62
CA SER A 219 -2.77 -5.45 -11.54
C SER A 219 -4.03 -4.76 -11.02
N GLU A 220 -3.91 -3.47 -10.69
CA GLU A 220 -5.02 -2.69 -10.16
C GLU A 220 -5.75 -1.95 -11.29
N HIS A 221 -7.01 -2.30 -11.51
CA HIS A 221 -7.84 -1.63 -12.51
C HIS A 221 -8.43 -0.33 -11.97
N LYS A 222 -8.58 0.68 -12.84
CA LYS A 222 -9.25 1.92 -12.50
C LYS A 222 -9.92 2.52 -13.73
N ILE A 223 -11.21 2.80 -13.62
CA ILE A 223 -12.05 3.27 -14.73
C ILE A 223 -11.51 4.54 -15.40
N TYR A 224 -11.08 5.52 -14.62
CA TYR A 224 -10.53 6.79 -15.10
C TYR A 224 -9.63 7.43 -14.02
N GLU A 225 -9.00 8.55 -14.38
CA GLU A 225 -8.05 9.35 -13.60
C GLU A 225 -6.72 8.61 -13.32
N PRO A 226 -5.61 9.06 -13.95
CA PRO A 226 -5.42 10.36 -14.61
C PRO A 226 -5.86 10.43 -16.09
N ALA A 227 -6.20 9.30 -16.71
CA ALA A 227 -6.74 9.28 -18.06
C ALA A 227 -8.27 9.49 -18.05
N PHE A 228 -8.79 10.35 -18.92
CA PHE A 228 -10.18 10.82 -18.87
C PHE A 228 -11.04 10.43 -20.07
N TYR A 229 -10.49 9.70 -21.04
CA TYR A 229 -11.26 9.12 -22.14
C TYR A 229 -11.19 7.59 -22.14
N SER A 230 -10.00 7.02 -22.04
CA SER A 230 -9.81 5.56 -21.87
C SER A 230 -8.67 5.29 -20.90
N THR A 231 -8.76 4.20 -20.15
CA THR A 231 -7.65 3.66 -19.32
C THR A 231 -7.30 2.28 -19.84
N VAL A 232 -6.02 1.90 -19.80
CA VAL A 232 -5.58 0.59 -20.33
C VAL A 232 -6.10 -0.58 -19.50
N VAL A 233 -6.14 -0.39 -18.17
CA VAL A 233 -6.65 -1.37 -17.20
C VAL A 233 -7.87 -0.76 -16.53
N GLN A 234 -8.95 -0.63 -17.29
CA GLN A 234 -10.11 0.20 -16.90
C GLN A 234 -11.06 -0.47 -15.92
N ASP A 235 -11.20 -1.80 -16.00
CA ASP A 235 -12.13 -2.56 -15.18
C ASP A 235 -11.57 -3.96 -14.89
N TRP A 236 -12.40 -4.81 -14.29
CA TRP A 236 -12.00 -6.13 -13.80
C TRP A 236 -11.89 -7.22 -14.88
N GLY A 237 -12.37 -6.97 -16.10
CA GLY A 237 -12.40 -7.93 -17.21
C GLY A 237 -11.06 -8.01 -17.94
#